data_AF-A0A496PE69-F1
#
_entry.id   AF-A0A496PE69-F1
#
_cell.length_a   1.000
_cell.length_b   1.000
_cell.length_c   1.000
_cell.angle_alpha   90.00
_cell.angle_beta   90.00
_cell.angle_gamma   90.00
#
_symmetry.space_group_name_H-M   'P 1'
#
loop_
_entity.id
_entity.type
_entity.pdbx_description
1 polymer ?
#
loop_
_entity_poly.entity_id
_entity_poly.type
_entity_poly.pdbx_seq_one_letter_code
_entity_poly.pdbx_strand_id
1 'polypeptide(L)'
;MIQLKDLGTFESVPHIVTDIVTGNISALENALANGWNINQPIEIGEYSEHTPLELALVMCCLPSIQWLVENGAELNDEENPSFLLAVRYCNKEIIDYVVAHGANVHA
;
A
#
# COMPACT_ATOMS: atom_id res chain seq x y z
N MET A 1 -18.39 6.23 -6.78
CA MET A 1 -17.79 6.51 -5.47
C MET A 1 -16.95 5.31 -5.07
N ILE A 2 -15.67 5.54 -4.82
CA ILE A 2 -14.66 4.54 -4.44
C ILE A 2 -14.47 4.67 -2.93
N GLN A 3 -14.62 3.56 -2.20
CA GLN A 3 -14.50 3.52 -0.74
C GLN A 3 -13.12 2.96 -0.37
N LEU A 4 -12.31 3.76 0.33
CA LEU A 4 -10.99 3.36 0.84
C LEU A 4 -11.03 3.25 2.36
N LYS A 5 -11.82 2.29 2.87
CA LYS A 5 -12.09 2.10 4.31
C LYS A 5 -12.31 3.43 5.06
N ASP A 6 -11.49 3.71 6.06
CA ASP A 6 -11.55 4.90 6.91
C ASP A 6 -10.77 6.11 6.33
N LEU A 7 -10.08 5.95 5.19
CA LEU A 7 -9.50 7.06 4.43
C LEU A 7 -10.56 7.89 3.73
N GLY A 8 -11.74 7.30 3.48
CA GLY A 8 -12.93 8.01 3.02
C GLY A 8 -13.52 7.51 1.72
N THR A 9 -14.43 8.33 1.18
CA THR A 9 -15.15 8.08 -0.07
C THR A 9 -14.76 9.11 -1.10
N PHE A 10 -14.34 8.65 -2.28
CA PHE A 10 -13.85 9.52 -3.35
C PHE A 10 -14.72 9.36 -4.61
N GLU A 11 -14.94 10.45 -5.36
CA GLU A 11 -15.61 10.37 -6.66
C GLU A 11 -14.74 9.62 -7.68
N SER A 12 -13.45 9.93 -7.67
CA SER A 12 -12.40 9.27 -8.46
C SER A 12 -11.09 9.23 -7.66
N VAL A 13 -10.21 8.28 -7.99
CA VAL A 13 -8.84 8.20 -7.48
C VAL A 13 -7.90 7.98 -8.67
N PRO A 14 -6.59 8.27 -8.57
CA PRO A 14 -5.63 7.94 -9.61
C PRO A 14 -5.71 6.45 -10.02
N HIS A 15 -5.50 6.13 -11.29
CA HIS A 15 -5.60 4.74 -11.77
C HIS A 15 -4.70 3.78 -10.99
N ILE A 16 -3.48 4.21 -10.66
CA ILE A 16 -2.53 3.41 -9.88
C ILE A 16 -3.11 3.00 -8.50
N VAL A 17 -3.93 3.85 -7.87
CA VAL A 17 -4.62 3.49 -6.61
C VAL A 17 -5.59 2.35 -6.86
N THR A 18 -6.35 2.40 -7.96
CA THR A 18 -7.28 1.32 -8.32
C THR A 18 -6.52 0.02 -8.56
N ASP A 19 -5.39 0.07 -9.27
CA ASP A 19 -4.55 -1.11 -9.52
C ASP A 19 -3.99 -1.71 -8.22
N ILE A 20 -3.54 -0.87 -7.28
CA ILE A 20 -3.06 -1.29 -5.96
C ILE A 20 -4.18 -1.98 -5.16
N VAL A 21 -5.34 -1.33 -5.02
CA VAL A 21 -6.39 -1.83 -4.12
C VAL A 21 -7.17 -3.01 -4.69
N THR A 22 -7.08 -3.25 -6.00
CA THR A 22 -7.69 -4.41 -6.68
C THR A 22 -6.70 -5.56 -6.91
N GLY A 23 -5.40 -5.36 -6.68
CA GLY A 23 -4.39 -6.41 -6.89
C GLY A 23 -4.04 -6.62 -8.35
N ASN A 24 -4.12 -5.57 -9.19
CA ASN A 24 -3.83 -5.66 -10.62
C ASN A 24 -2.31 -5.66 -10.89
N ILE A 25 -1.66 -6.78 -10.58
CA ILE A 25 -0.19 -6.92 -10.67
C ILE A 25 0.34 -6.63 -12.08
N SER A 26 -0.36 -7.05 -13.14
CA SER A 26 0.06 -6.73 -14.51
C SER A 26 0.13 -5.23 -14.79
N ALA A 27 -0.77 -4.43 -14.21
CA ALA A 27 -0.72 -2.98 -14.33
C ALA A 27 0.38 -2.37 -13.46
N LEU A 28 0.60 -2.88 -12.25
CA LEU A 28 1.69 -2.43 -11.37
C LEU A 28 3.07 -2.71 -11.99
N GLU A 29 3.27 -3.89 -12.58
CA GLU A 29 4.47 -4.24 -13.34
C GLU A 29 4.69 -3.28 -14.52
N ASN A 30 3.62 -2.97 -15.26
CA ASN A 30 3.69 -2.03 -16.38
C ASN A 30 4.02 -0.60 -15.90
N ALA A 31 3.41 -0.14 -14.81
CA ALA A 31 3.69 1.16 -14.22
C ALA A 31 5.15 1.26 -13.77
N LEU A 32 5.67 0.24 -13.06
CA LEU A 32 7.05 0.19 -12.62
C LEU A 32 8.04 0.17 -13.80
N ALA A 33 7.74 -0.61 -14.84
CA ALA A 33 8.54 -0.64 -16.07
C ALA A 33 8.57 0.72 -16.80
N ASN A 34 7.53 1.54 -16.64
CA ASN A 34 7.46 2.91 -17.15
C ASN A 34 8.04 3.97 -16.19
N GLY A 35 8.73 3.55 -15.14
CA GLY A 35 9.43 4.45 -14.22
C GLY A 35 8.57 5.03 -13.10
N TRP A 36 7.42 4.41 -12.79
CA TRP A 36 6.67 4.75 -11.58
C TRP A 36 7.53 4.50 -10.32
N ASN A 37 7.57 5.49 -9.42
CA ASN A 37 8.29 5.38 -8.15
C ASN A 37 7.39 4.70 -7.10
N ILE A 38 7.77 3.49 -6.70
CA ILE A 38 7.02 2.62 -5.79
C ILE A 38 6.87 3.19 -4.36
N ASN A 39 7.72 4.14 -3.97
CA ASN A 39 7.72 4.77 -2.65
C ASN A 39 7.17 6.20 -2.67
N GLN A 40 6.79 6.72 -3.84
CA GLN A 40 6.22 8.07 -3.93
C GLN A 40 4.79 8.07 -3.37
N PRO A 41 4.47 8.93 -2.38
CA PRO A 41 3.09 9.14 -1.94
C PRO A 41 2.18 9.52 -3.11
N ILE A 42 0.96 8.97 -3.11
CA ILE A 42 -0.06 9.22 -4.11
C ILE A 42 -1.13 10.12 -3.48
N GLU A 43 -1.37 11.28 -4.09
CA GLU A 43 -2.49 12.16 -3.74
C GLU A 43 -3.83 11.50 -4.11
N ILE A 44 -4.72 11.31 -3.13
CA ILE A 44 -6.07 10.73 -3.32
C ILE A 44 -7.16 11.78 -3.10
N GLY A 45 -6.81 12.87 -2.42
CA GLY A 45 -7.68 14.02 -2.17
C GLY A 45 -6.85 15.29 -1.95
N GLU A 46 -7.53 16.41 -1.70
CA GLU A 46 -6.90 17.74 -1.61
C GLU A 46 -5.85 17.86 -0.49
N TYR A 47 -5.96 17.02 0.55
CA TYR A 47 -5.10 17.07 1.74
C TYR A 47 -4.63 15.69 2.21
N SER A 48 -4.70 14.67 1.36
CA SER A 48 -4.36 13.29 1.73
C SER A 48 -3.49 12.63 0.67
N GLU A 49 -2.28 12.26 1.07
CA GLU A 49 -1.37 11.43 0.31
C GLU A 49 -1.08 10.15 1.10
N HIS A 50 -0.90 9.05 0.38
CA HIS A 50 -0.62 7.75 0.97
C HIS A 50 0.44 7.03 0.15
N THR A 51 1.34 6.31 0.81
CA THR A 51 2.28 5.47 0.07
C THR A 51 1.55 4.31 -0.61
N PRO A 52 2.09 3.75 -1.70
CA PRO A 52 1.48 2.59 -2.34
C PRO A 52 1.29 1.41 -1.39
N LEU A 53 2.26 1.17 -0.49
CA LEU A 53 2.19 0.09 0.48
C LEU A 53 1.14 0.35 1.57
N GLU A 54 1.02 1.59 2.05
CA GLU A 54 -0.04 1.97 2.98
C GLU A 54 -1.42 1.65 2.42
N LEU A 55 -1.68 2.03 1.16
CA LEU A 55 -2.96 1.73 0.50
C LEU A 55 -3.24 0.23 0.41
N ALA A 56 -2.21 -0.56 0.06
CA ALA A 56 -2.34 -2.00 -0.02
C ALA A 56 -2.64 -2.63 1.35
N LEU A 57 -1.99 -2.15 2.42
CA LEU A 57 -2.22 -2.60 3.80
C LEU A 57 -3.61 -2.18 4.32
N VAL A 58 -3.99 -0.92 4.13
CA VAL A 58 -5.33 -0.42 4.48
C VAL A 58 -6.39 -1.27 3.80
N MET A 59 -6.22 -1.61 2.53
CA MET A 59 -7.19 -2.42 1.79
C MET A 59 -7.02 -3.93 1.99
N CYS A 60 -6.02 -4.37 2.75
CA CYS A 60 -5.66 -5.77 2.95
C CYS A 60 -5.46 -6.55 1.64
N CYS A 61 -4.95 -5.88 0.60
CA CYS A 61 -4.74 -6.47 -0.70
C CYS A 61 -3.44 -7.28 -0.71
N LEU A 62 -3.50 -8.55 -0.26
CA LEU A 62 -2.32 -9.42 -0.14
C LEU A 62 -1.47 -9.49 -1.42
N PRO A 63 -2.03 -9.64 -2.65
CA PRO A 63 -1.22 -9.65 -3.86
C PRO A 63 -0.39 -8.37 -4.04
N SER A 64 -0.99 -7.20 -3.83
CA SER A 64 -0.28 -5.92 -3.92
C SER A 64 0.73 -5.75 -2.81
N ILE A 65 0.40 -6.15 -1.57
CA ILE A 65 1.34 -6.11 -0.44
C ILE A 65 2.60 -6.92 -0.79
N GLN A 66 2.43 -8.17 -1.24
CA GLN A 66 3.55 -9.03 -1.58
C GLN A 66 4.39 -8.44 -2.70
N TRP A 67 3.73 -8.03 -3.79
CA TRP A 67 4.42 -7.46 -4.93
C TRP A 67 5.17 -6.16 -4.59
N LEU A 68 4.57 -5.26 -3.82
CA LEU A 68 5.19 -4.00 -3.41
C LEU A 68 6.44 -4.26 -2.55
N VAL A 69 6.33 -5.16 -1.57
CA VAL A 69 7.44 -5.53 -0.69
C VAL A 69 8.58 -6.21 -1.47
N GLU A 70 8.25 -7.13 -2.38
CA GLU A 70 9.22 -7.81 -3.25
C GLU A 70 9.93 -6.84 -4.21
N ASN A 71 9.29 -5.71 -4.55
CA ASN A 71 9.87 -4.65 -5.39
C ASN A 71 10.47 -3.48 -4.60
N GLY A 72 10.71 -3.65 -3.29
CA GLY A 72 11.48 -2.71 -2.48
C GLY A 72 10.68 -1.52 -1.94
N ALA A 73 9.38 -1.70 -1.69
CA ALA A 73 8.62 -0.73 -0.90
C ALA A 73 9.22 -0.55 0.51
N GLU A 74 9.27 0.69 0.99
CA GLU A 74 9.75 1.02 2.33
C GLU A 74 8.78 0.48 3.40
N LEU A 75 9.28 -0.35 4.30
CA LEU A 75 8.49 -0.98 5.36
C LEU A 75 8.46 -0.14 6.64
N ASN A 76 9.50 0.66 6.86
CA ASN A 76 9.83 1.30 8.13
C ASN A 76 9.76 2.83 8.04
N ASP A 77 8.82 3.34 7.26
CA ASP A 77 8.47 4.76 7.25
C ASP A 77 8.14 5.25 8.67
N GLU A 78 8.70 6.39 9.07
CA GLU A 78 8.57 6.91 10.43
C GLU A 78 7.14 7.39 10.74
N GLU A 79 6.40 7.88 9.74
CA GLU A 79 5.04 8.37 9.92
C GLU A 79 4.02 7.23 9.83
N ASN A 80 4.25 6.28 8.92
CA ASN A 80 3.33 5.20 8.58
C ASN A 80 4.03 3.83 8.54
N PRO A 81 4.55 3.33 9.68
CA PRO A 81 5.28 2.07 9.72
C PRO A 81 4.36 0.89 9.37
N SER A 82 4.82 0.04 8.45
CA SER A 82 4.03 -1.07 7.89
C SER A 82 3.57 -2.06 8.94
N PHE A 83 4.37 -2.27 10.01
CA PHE A 83 3.98 -3.16 11.10
C PHE A 83 2.72 -2.67 11.83
N LEU A 84 2.65 -1.39 12.20
CA LEU A 84 1.49 -0.83 12.90
C LEU A 84 0.26 -0.80 11.97
N LEU A 85 0.44 -0.49 10.69
CA LEU A 85 -0.63 -0.55 9.69
C LEU A 85 -1.16 -1.97 9.50
N ALA A 86 -0.28 -2.98 9.39
CA ALA A 86 -0.68 -4.37 9.28
C ALA A 86 -1.44 -4.85 10.53
N VAL A 87 -1.01 -4.45 11.72
CA VAL A 87 -1.71 -4.75 12.99
C VAL A 87 -3.10 -4.08 13.03
N ARG A 88 -3.21 -2.85 12.54
CA ARG A 88 -4.47 -2.08 12.54
C ARG A 88 -5.49 -2.65 11.56
N TYR A 89 -5.06 -2.99 10.35
CA TYR A 89 -5.98 -3.28 9.23
C TYR A 89 -6.05 -4.75 8.84
N CYS A 90 -4.96 -5.49 8.97
CA CYS A 90 -4.79 -6.79 8.35
C CYS A 90 -4.94 -7.96 9.35
N ASN A 91 -4.69 -9.17 8.86
CA ASN A 91 -4.71 -10.40 9.65
C ASN A 91 -3.28 -10.88 9.99
N LYS A 92 -3.18 -11.95 10.78
CA LYS A 92 -1.90 -12.53 11.19
C LYS A 92 -0.98 -12.88 10.00
N GLU A 93 -1.54 -13.37 8.90
CA GLU A 93 -0.76 -13.75 7.71
C GLU A 93 0.00 -12.56 7.12
N ILE A 94 -0.67 -11.42 6.93
CA ILE A 94 -0.01 -10.20 6.44
C ILE A 94 0.99 -9.65 7.46
N ILE A 95 0.65 -9.69 8.77
CA ILE A 95 1.57 -9.27 9.84
C ILE A 95 2.85 -10.11 9.79
N ASP A 96 2.72 -11.44 9.76
CA ASP A 96 3.86 -12.36 9.69
C ASP A 96 4.67 -12.11 8.41
N TYR A 97 4.01 -11.85 7.28
CA TYR A 97 4.66 -11.55 6.02
C TYR A 97 5.52 -10.28 6.09
N VAL A 98 4.97 -9.14 6.53
CA VAL A 98 5.76 -7.89 6.58
C VAL A 98 6.90 -7.97 7.60
N VAL A 99 6.70 -8.67 8.73
CA VAL A 99 7.76 -8.93 9.72
C VAL A 99 8.87 -9.79 9.13
N ALA A 100 8.53 -10.85 8.39
CA ALA A 100 9.50 -11.69 7.71
C ALA A 100 10.33 -10.92 6.66
N HIS A 101 9.82 -9.81 6.14
CA HIS A 101 10.51 -8.94 5.18
C HIS A 101 11.19 -7.73 5.82
N GLY A 102 11.24 -7.64 7.15
CA GLY A 102 12.02 -6.63 7.87
C GLY A 102 11.23 -5.42 8.38
N ALA A 103 9.90 -5.51 8.46
CA ALA A 103 9.12 -4.51 9.18
C ALA A 103 9.51 -4.50 10.67
N ASN A 104 9.77 -3.31 11.20
CA ASN A 104 10.21 -3.08 12.57
C ASN A 104 9.04 -3.31 13.52
N VAL A 105 9.10 -4.42 14.27
CA VAL A 105 8.11 -4.76 15.31
C VAL A 105 8.14 -3.83 16.53
N HIS A 106 9.13 -2.93 16.60
CA HIS A 106 9.29 -1.91 17.62
C HIS A 106 9.11 -0.48 17.05
N ALA A 107 8.47 -0.35 15.89
CA ALA A 107 8.09 0.94 15.31
C ALA A 107 7.14 1.73 16.24
#